data_AF-A0A7V8XMG8-F1
#
_entry.id   AF-A0A7V8XMG8-F1
#
_cell.length_a   1.000
_cell.length_b   1.000
_cell.length_c   1.000
_cell.angle_alpha   90.00
_cell.angle_beta   90.00
_cell.angle_gamma   90.00
#
_symmetry.space_group_name_H-M   'P 1'
#
loop_
_entity.id
_entity.type
_entity.pdbx_description
1 polymer ?
#
loop_
_entity_poly.entity_id
_entity_poly.type
_entity_poly.pdbx_seq_one_letter_code
_entity_poly.pdbx_strand_id
1 'polypeptide(L)'
;MDDVRIRAQALVEDFAAVVRAELPDGVEIFDAHTHLGTDIDGMTGDLDDLLRIQERAGISRSFMFCLDEPDRHPAFRAPNDRTLEFAERSGDALVPFVRLDLAEDPIQEATRCLDLGARGIKLHPRAQK
;
A
#
# COMPACT_ATOMS: atom_id res chain seq x y z
N MET A 1 -20.56 18.81 -17.62
CA MET A 1 -19.58 18.14 -16.75
C MET A 1 -20.08 16.79 -16.28
N ASP A 2 -21.34 16.65 -15.86
CA ASP A 2 -21.90 15.37 -15.40
C ASP A 2 -21.88 14.25 -16.44
N ASP A 3 -22.22 14.55 -17.69
CA ASP A 3 -22.20 13.57 -18.79
C ASP A 3 -20.79 13.01 -19.07
N VAL A 4 -19.74 13.84 -18.97
CA VAL A 4 -18.35 13.39 -19.13
C VAL A 4 -17.94 12.46 -17.97
N ARG A 5 -18.33 12.81 -16.73
CA ARG A 5 -18.05 11.98 -15.55
C ARG A 5 -18.75 10.63 -15.63
N ILE A 6 -20.02 10.60 -16.03
CA ILE A 6 -20.80 9.37 -16.21
C ILE A 6 -20.15 8.47 -17.26
N ARG A 7 -19.78 9.04 -18.42
CA ARG A 7 -19.10 8.28 -19.48
C ARG A 7 -17.75 7.74 -19.04
N ALA A 8 -16.98 8.51 -18.27
CA ALA A 8 -15.71 8.06 -17.71
C ALA A 8 -15.88 6.91 -16.71
N GLN A 9 -16.90 6.99 -15.83
CA GLN A 9 -17.21 5.92 -14.87
C GLN A 9 -17.65 4.63 -15.57
N ALA A 10 -18.53 4.74 -16.58
CA ALA A 10 -18.96 3.61 -17.38
C ALA A 10 -17.76 2.90 -18.06
N LEU A 11 -16.82 3.66 -18.61
CA LEU A 11 -15.61 3.08 -19.23
C LEU A 11 -14.76 2.28 -18.24
N VAL A 12 -14.61 2.75 -17.00
CA VAL A 12 -13.86 2.04 -15.96
C VAL A 12 -14.58 0.75 -15.56
N GLU A 13 -15.91 0.80 -15.44
CA GLU A 13 -16.73 -0.36 -15.08
C GLU A 13 -16.73 -1.42 -16.18
N ASP A 14 -16.87 -1.01 -17.44
CA ASP A 14 -16.79 -1.90 -18.60
C ASP A 14 -15.42 -2.57 -18.68
N PHE A 15 -14.34 -1.81 -18.49
CA PHE A 15 -12.99 -2.36 -18.49
C PHE A 15 -12.79 -3.36 -17.34
N ALA A 16 -13.27 -3.04 -16.13
CA ALA A 16 -13.20 -3.94 -14.99
C ALA A 16 -13.96 -5.26 -15.24
N ALA A 17 -15.12 -5.20 -15.92
CA ALA A 17 -15.87 -6.38 -16.29
C ALA A 17 -15.10 -7.26 -17.29
N VAL A 18 -14.47 -6.66 -18.30
CA VAL A 18 -13.63 -7.39 -19.27
C VAL A 18 -12.44 -8.05 -18.55
N VAL A 19 -11.71 -7.31 -17.73
CA VAL A 19 -10.55 -7.86 -16.99
C VAL A 19 -10.97 -9.03 -16.10
N ARG A 20 -12.12 -8.94 -15.41
CA ARG A 20 -12.63 -10.04 -14.58
C ARG A 20 -12.99 -11.28 -15.38
N ALA A 21 -13.57 -11.11 -16.57
CA ALA A 21 -13.94 -12.24 -17.42
C ALA A 21 -12.72 -13.01 -17.96
N GLU A 22 -11.56 -12.36 -18.03
CA GLU A 22 -10.29 -12.99 -18.44
C GLU A 22 -9.60 -13.75 -17.29
N LEU A 23 -10.05 -13.57 -16.04
CA LEU A 23 -9.50 -14.27 -14.89
C LEU A 23 -10.14 -15.66 -14.74
N PRO A 24 -9.39 -16.68 -14.30
CA PRO A 24 -9.97 -17.98 -13.95
C PRO A 24 -11.02 -17.84 -12.86
N ASP A 25 -12.10 -18.63 -12.96
CA ASP A 25 -13.16 -18.65 -11.96
C ASP A 25 -12.59 -18.95 -10.56
N GLY A 26 -12.98 -18.12 -9.58
CA GLY A 26 -12.56 -18.27 -8.19
C GLY A 26 -11.08 -18.01 -7.93
N VAL A 27 -10.34 -17.40 -8.87
CA VAL A 27 -8.95 -17.02 -8.63
C VAL A 27 -8.87 -15.97 -7.51
N GLU A 28 -7.89 -16.14 -6.63
CA GLU A 28 -7.56 -15.14 -5.63
C GLU A 28 -6.74 -14.02 -6.26
N ILE A 29 -7.14 -12.77 -6.01
CA ILE A 29 -6.40 -11.58 -6.45
C ILE A 29 -5.61 -11.03 -5.27
N PHE A 30 -4.29 -10.99 -5.41
CA PHE A 30 -3.40 -10.36 -4.45
C PHE A 30 -2.76 -9.12 -5.08
N ASP A 31 -2.90 -7.95 -4.46
CA ASP A 31 -2.24 -6.74 -4.94
C ASP A 31 -0.82 -6.64 -4.35
N ALA A 32 0.17 -6.77 -5.23
CA ALA A 32 1.56 -6.78 -4.83
C ALA A 32 2.10 -5.37 -4.49
N HIS A 33 1.33 -4.28 -4.71
CA HIS A 33 1.86 -2.94 -4.53
C HIS A 33 0.83 -1.84 -4.23
N THR A 34 0.55 -1.61 -2.95
CA THR A 34 -0.20 -0.43 -2.48
C THR A 34 0.54 0.38 -1.43
N HIS A 35 0.15 1.64 -1.21
CA HIS A 35 0.75 2.51 -0.21
C HIS A 35 -0.30 3.22 0.64
N LEU A 36 0.05 3.50 1.88
CA LEU A 36 -0.70 4.36 2.81
C LEU A 36 0.20 5.44 3.39
N GLY A 37 -0.40 6.49 3.95
CA GLY A 37 0.30 7.62 4.58
C GLY A 37 0.20 8.91 3.77
N THR A 38 1.06 9.88 4.05
CA THR A 38 1.15 11.15 3.32
C THR A 38 2.55 11.33 2.75
N ASP A 39 2.68 11.28 1.44
CA ASP A 39 3.95 11.50 0.75
C ASP A 39 4.36 12.99 0.83
N ILE A 40 5.67 13.25 0.83
CA ILE A 40 6.25 14.59 0.76
C ILE A 40 5.79 15.37 -0.48
N ASP A 41 5.37 14.69 -1.54
CA ASP A 41 4.85 15.31 -2.77
C ASP A 41 3.32 15.57 -2.74
N GLY A 42 2.65 15.22 -1.64
CA GLY A 42 1.23 15.48 -1.42
C GLY A 42 0.29 14.35 -1.81
N MET A 43 0.79 13.21 -2.33
CA MET A 43 -0.03 12.02 -2.48
C MET A 43 -0.42 11.45 -1.12
N THR A 44 -1.68 11.03 -0.96
CA THR A 44 -2.20 10.46 0.29
C THR A 44 -2.87 9.12 0.01
N GLY A 45 -2.56 8.12 0.83
CA GLY A 45 -3.29 6.86 0.90
C GLY A 45 -4.01 6.75 2.23
N ASP A 46 -5.33 6.61 2.19
CA ASP A 46 -6.19 6.38 3.36
C ASP A 46 -6.56 4.90 3.49
N LEU A 47 -6.58 4.40 4.72
CA LEU A 47 -6.83 2.99 5.02
C LEU A 47 -8.25 2.57 4.60
N ASP A 48 -9.27 3.34 5.00
CA ASP A 48 -10.67 2.96 4.77
C ASP A 48 -11.00 3.04 3.27
N ASP A 49 -10.45 4.03 2.57
CA ASP A 49 -10.55 4.11 1.11
C ASP A 49 -9.90 2.91 0.43
N LEU A 50 -8.69 2.54 0.84
CA LEU A 50 -7.98 1.39 0.26
C LEU A 50 -8.74 0.07 0.49
N LEU A 51 -9.26 -0.16 1.71
CA LEU A 51 -10.05 -1.36 2.01
C LEU A 51 -11.33 -1.41 1.16
N ARG A 52 -12.05 -0.28 0.99
CA ARG A 52 -13.21 -0.20 0.09
C ARG A 52 -12.86 -0.50 -1.37
N ILE A 53 -11.72 -0.02 -1.85
CA ILE A 53 -11.25 -0.26 -3.21
C ILE A 53 -10.91 -1.75 -3.40
N GLN A 54 -10.19 -2.36 -2.45
CA GLN A 54 -9.85 -3.79 -2.49
C GLN A 54 -11.11 -4.66 -2.52
N GLU A 55 -12.08 -4.39 -1.63
CA GLU A 55 -13.36 -5.09 -1.60
C GLU A 55 -14.08 -4.97 -2.94
N ARG A 56 -14.22 -3.75 -3.47
CA ARG A 56 -14.87 -3.52 -4.77
C ARG A 56 -14.13 -4.25 -5.88
N ALA A 57 -12.80 -4.33 -5.84
CA ALA A 57 -11.97 -4.97 -6.85
C ALA A 57 -11.94 -6.51 -6.74
N GLY A 58 -12.31 -7.08 -5.59
CA GLY A 58 -12.17 -8.52 -5.31
C GLY A 58 -10.74 -8.90 -4.91
N ILE A 59 -9.95 -7.96 -4.42
CA ILE A 59 -8.60 -8.19 -3.89
C ILE A 59 -8.72 -8.78 -2.49
N SER A 60 -8.11 -9.94 -2.26
CA SER A 60 -8.15 -10.62 -0.97
C SER A 60 -7.18 -10.03 0.04
N ARG A 61 -5.97 -9.68 -0.42
CA ARG A 61 -4.88 -9.12 0.38
C ARG A 61 -3.94 -8.28 -0.47
N SER A 62 -3.18 -7.40 0.19
CA SER A 62 -2.14 -6.61 -0.46
C SER A 62 -0.84 -6.56 0.31
N PHE A 63 0.28 -6.38 -0.41
CA PHE A 63 1.49 -5.81 0.20
C PHE A 63 1.33 -4.30 0.31
N MET A 64 1.51 -3.79 1.53
CA MET A 64 1.37 -2.38 1.84
C MET A 64 2.71 -1.80 2.32
N PHE A 65 3.01 -0.60 1.84
CA PHE A 65 4.18 0.18 2.22
C PHE A 65 3.76 1.55 2.73
N CYS A 66 4.54 2.16 3.62
CA CYS A 66 4.44 3.61 3.83
C CYS A 66 4.83 4.37 2.56
N LEU A 67 4.42 5.63 2.48
CA LEU A 67 4.89 6.60 1.49
C LEU A 67 6.26 7.20 1.90
N ASP A 68 6.82 8.08 1.07
CA ASP A 68 8.00 8.86 1.47
C ASP A 68 7.53 10.06 2.30
N GLU A 69 7.35 9.89 3.61
CA GLU A 69 6.60 10.83 4.42
C GLU A 69 7.45 11.96 5.02
N PRO A 70 6.87 13.14 5.33
CA PRO A 70 7.62 14.28 5.89
C PRO A 70 8.37 13.96 7.19
N ASP A 71 7.85 13.04 8.00
CA ASP A 71 8.39 12.60 9.29
C ASP A 71 9.24 11.31 9.18
N ARG A 72 9.73 10.97 7.98
CA ARG A 72 10.54 9.76 7.78
C ARG A 72 11.84 9.74 8.58
N HIS A 73 12.39 10.89 8.97
CA HIS A 73 13.63 10.91 9.74
C HIS A 73 13.34 10.80 11.24
N PRO A 74 14.01 9.89 11.97
CA PRO A 74 15.05 8.99 11.49
C PRO A 74 14.51 7.65 10.95
N ALA A 75 15.19 7.10 9.94
CA ALA A 75 15.18 5.72 9.46
C ALA A 75 13.81 5.16 9.07
N PHE A 76 12.89 6.00 8.62
CA PHE A 76 11.49 5.66 8.35
C PHE A 76 10.73 5.12 9.58
N ARG A 77 11.21 5.37 10.81
CA ARG A 77 10.62 4.80 12.03
C ARG A 77 9.13 5.12 12.17
N ALA A 78 8.75 6.39 12.12
CA ALA A 78 7.35 6.78 12.29
C ALA A 78 6.44 6.27 11.15
N PRO A 79 6.82 6.36 9.86
CA PRO A 79 6.06 5.73 8.77
C PRO A 79 5.96 4.19 8.88
N ASN A 80 7.01 3.52 9.33
CA ASN A 80 7.00 2.06 9.55
C ASN A 80 6.06 1.67 10.69
N ASP A 81 6.05 2.43 11.80
CA ASP A 81 5.13 2.18 12.91
C ASP A 81 3.66 2.32 12.46
N ARG A 82 3.36 3.34 11.65
CA ARG A 82 2.02 3.52 11.06
C ARG A 82 1.68 2.40 10.08
N THR A 83 2.65 1.89 9.32
CA THR A 83 2.46 0.74 8.43
C THR A 83 2.08 -0.52 9.23
N LEU A 84 2.74 -0.77 10.36
CA LEU A 84 2.41 -1.89 11.23
C LEU A 84 1.02 -1.73 11.86
N GLU A 85 0.68 -0.53 12.31
CA GLU A 85 -0.66 -0.21 12.85
C GLU A 85 -1.77 -0.42 11.81
N PHE A 86 -1.56 0.04 10.56
CA PHE A 86 -2.51 -0.19 9.48
C PHE A 86 -2.72 -1.67 9.18
N ALA A 87 -1.65 -2.47 9.21
CA ALA A 87 -1.76 -3.92 9.04
C ALA A 87 -2.61 -4.56 10.13
N GLU A 88 -2.38 -4.21 11.41
CA GLU A 88 -3.17 -4.69 12.53
C GLU A 88 -4.66 -4.31 12.38
N ARG A 89 -4.93 -3.03 12.08
CA ARG A 89 -6.30 -2.52 11.88
C ARG A 89 -7.02 -3.14 10.68
N SER A 90 -6.27 -3.61 9.69
CA SER A 90 -6.83 -4.22 8.48
C SER A 90 -7.31 -5.67 8.67
N GLY A 91 -7.06 -6.29 9.84
CA GLY A 91 -7.45 -7.68 10.09
C GLY A 91 -6.81 -8.66 9.10
N ASP A 92 -5.51 -8.52 8.85
CA ASP A 92 -4.70 -9.32 7.91
C ASP A 92 -4.96 -9.08 6.41
N ALA A 93 -5.80 -8.13 6.03
CA ALA A 93 -6.00 -7.73 4.63
C ALA A 93 -4.75 -7.04 4.06
N LEU A 94 -3.96 -6.35 4.89
CA LEU A 94 -2.74 -5.66 4.49
C LEU A 94 -1.52 -6.32 5.14
N VAL A 95 -0.57 -6.72 4.30
CA VAL A 95 0.69 -7.34 4.69
C VAL A 95 1.78 -6.26 4.73
N PRO A 96 2.33 -5.92 5.92
CA PRO A 96 3.18 -4.75 6.08
C PRO A 96 4.61 -5.02 5.59
N PHE A 97 5.08 -4.20 4.65
CA PHE A 97 6.47 -4.13 4.24
C PHE A 97 7.03 -2.77 4.63
N VAL A 98 8.10 -2.78 5.41
CA VAL A 98 8.70 -1.56 5.95
C VAL A 98 9.74 -0.97 5.00
N ARG A 99 9.90 0.35 5.05
CA ARG A 99 10.94 1.06 4.30
C ARG A 99 12.17 1.25 5.18
N LEU A 100 13.34 1.28 4.56
CA LEU A 100 14.60 1.56 5.22
C LEU A 100 15.31 2.71 4.52
N ASP A 101 15.96 3.55 5.33
CA ASP A 101 17.00 4.45 4.88
C ASP A 101 18.35 3.76 5.08
N LEU A 102 19.09 3.51 3.99
CA LEU A 102 20.38 2.81 4.05
C LEU A 102 21.50 3.66 4.69
N ALA A 103 21.28 4.96 4.89
CA ALA A 103 22.21 5.86 5.58
C ALA A 103 21.96 5.95 7.09
N GLU A 104 20.83 5.46 7.61
CA GLU A 104 20.41 5.66 9.00
C GLU A 104 20.16 4.33 9.76
N ASP A 105 21.22 3.52 9.93
CA ASP A 105 21.18 2.21 10.61
C ASP A 105 20.06 1.26 10.11
N PRO A 106 20.07 0.89 8.81
CA PRO A 106 19.00 0.10 8.19
C PRO A 106 18.83 -1.29 8.79
N ILE A 107 19.91 -1.88 9.33
CA ILE A 107 19.85 -3.24 9.90
C ILE A 107 19.14 -3.23 11.25
N GLN A 108 19.40 -2.22 12.09
CA GLN A 108 18.70 -2.08 13.35
C GLN A 108 17.20 -1.87 13.12
N GLU A 109 16.82 -1.00 12.18
CA GLU A 109 15.41 -0.77 11.90
C GLU A 109 14.73 -1.98 11.25
N ALA A 110 15.39 -2.66 10.31
CA ALA A 110 14.88 -3.90 9.74
C ALA A 110 14.58 -4.94 10.81
N THR A 111 15.52 -5.16 11.73
CA THR A 111 15.38 -6.13 12.83
C THR A 111 14.18 -5.76 13.70
N ARG A 112 14.09 -4.50 14.14
CA ARG A 112 12.98 -4.01 14.95
C ARG A 112 11.63 -4.23 14.28
N CYS A 113 11.51 -3.84 13.01
CA CYS A 113 10.24 -3.96 12.28
C CYS A 113 9.84 -5.42 12.05
N LEU A 114 10.79 -6.30 11.74
CA LEU A 114 10.52 -7.74 11.60
C LEU A 114 10.06 -8.35 12.93
N ASP A 115 10.69 -7.98 14.05
CA ASP A 115 10.27 -8.40 15.39
C ASP A 115 8.85 -7.90 15.75
N LEU A 116 8.45 -6.76 15.20
CA LEU A 116 7.11 -6.17 15.36
C LEU A 116 6.08 -6.69 14.34
N GLY A 117 6.45 -7.62 13.47
CA GLY A 117 5.51 -8.29 12.55
C GLY A 117 5.54 -7.82 11.11
N ALA A 118 6.51 -6.99 10.71
CA ALA A 118 6.75 -6.72 9.28
C ALA A 118 7.01 -8.04 8.53
N ARG A 119 6.51 -8.14 7.30
CA ARG A 119 6.63 -9.33 6.45
C ARG A 119 7.59 -9.15 5.28
N GLY A 120 8.15 -7.96 5.13
CA GLY A 120 9.17 -7.68 4.14
C GLY A 120 9.73 -6.27 4.23
N ILE A 121 10.66 -5.99 3.33
CA ILE A 121 11.41 -4.73 3.25
C ILE A 121 11.27 -4.15 1.86
N LYS A 122 11.04 -2.85 1.76
CA LYS A 122 11.03 -2.09 0.52
C LYS A 122 12.18 -1.08 0.51
N LEU A 123 13.07 -1.25 -0.47
CA LEU A 123 14.11 -0.28 -0.79
C LEU A 123 13.69 0.54 -2.00
N HIS A 124 13.69 1.87 -1.87
CA HIS A 124 13.34 2.77 -2.96
C HIS A 124 14.57 3.57 -3.43
N PRO A 125 15.00 3.46 -4.70
CA PRO A 125 16.26 4.07 -5.17
C PRO A 125 16.39 5.57 -4.94
N ARG A 126 15.28 6.33 -4.91
CA ARG A 126 15.33 7.78 -4.67
C ARG A 126 15.65 8.14 -3.22
N ALA A 127 15.27 7.29 -2.28
CA ALA A 127 15.47 7.51 -0.86
C ALA A 127 16.87 7.06 -0.39
N GLN A 128 17.74 6.60 -1.30
CA GLN A 128 19.09 6.08 -0.98
C GLN A 128 20.21 6.95 -1.56
N LYS A 129 19.91 8.21 -1.87
CA LYS A 129 20.88 9.16 -2.44
C LYS A 129 21.45 10.10 -1.41
#